data_AF-A0AAU6EK60-F1
#
_entry.id   AF-A0AAU6EK60-F1
#
_cell.length_a   1.000
_cell.length_b   1.000
_cell.length_c   1.000
_cell.angle_alpha   90.00
_cell.angle_beta   90.00
_cell.angle_gamma   90.00
#
_symmetry.space_group_name_H-M   'P 1'
#
loop_
_entity.id
_entity.type
_entity.pdbx_description
1 polymer ?
#
loop_
_entity_poly.entity_id
_entity_poly.type
_entity_poly.pdbx_seq_one_letter_code
_entity_poly.pdbx_strand_id
1 'polypeptide(L)'
;MTGAGGNPAPSLPGRFGPSFDVRTVVVEPGGSRVHDEAEWRGAIVLLERGRIELVCSDGGRRAFGRGDVLWLEGLPVRALHNPGREPAVLLAISRRPARR
;
A
#
# COMPACT_ATOMS: atom_id res chain seq x y z
N MET A 1 35.14 -4.89 -3.92
CA MET A 1 34.34 -5.71 -2.97
C MET A 1 33.75 -4.71 -1.98
N THR A 2 32.46 -4.43 -1.83
CA THR A 2 31.17 -5.07 -2.13
C THR A 2 30.17 -3.90 -2.34
N GLY A 3 29.45 -3.77 -3.45
CA GLY A 3 28.21 -4.53 -3.68
C GLY A 3 26.98 -3.90 -2.99
N ALA A 4 26.76 -2.59 -3.04
CA ALA A 4 25.48 -2.00 -2.60
C ALA A 4 24.50 -1.97 -3.80
N GLY A 5 23.90 -3.12 -4.09
CA GLY A 5 22.75 -3.23 -4.97
C GLY A 5 21.56 -2.52 -4.34
N GLY A 6 21.48 -1.20 -4.52
CA GLY A 6 20.27 -0.45 -4.26
C GLY A 6 19.25 -0.89 -5.29
N ASN A 7 18.36 -1.81 -4.90
CA ASN A 7 17.18 -2.09 -5.70
C ASN A 7 16.44 -0.75 -5.87
N PRO A 8 16.29 -0.21 -7.09
CA PRO A 8 15.39 0.92 -7.26
C PRO A 8 14.01 0.40 -6.84
N ALA A 9 13.51 0.91 -5.71
CA ALA A 9 12.12 0.70 -5.31
C ALA A 9 11.24 0.96 -6.55
N PRO A 10 10.24 0.11 -6.84
CA PRO A 10 9.39 0.31 -8.01
C PRO A 10 8.61 1.62 -7.82
N SER A 11 9.16 2.73 -8.33
CA SER A 11 8.39 3.91 -8.66
C SER A 11 7.63 3.54 -9.93
N LEU A 12 6.31 3.49 -9.87
CA LEU A 12 5.45 3.28 -11.03
C LEU A 12 4.94 4.65 -11.52
N PRO A 13 5.74 5.45 -12.26
CA PRO A 13 5.20 6.61 -12.92
C PRO A 13 4.27 6.13 -14.04
N GLY A 14 2.97 6.41 -13.86
CA GLY A 14 2.00 6.59 -14.94
C GLY A 14 2.06 5.63 -16.11
N ARG A 15 1.30 4.54 -16.02
CA ARG A 15 0.25 4.10 -16.96
C ARG A 15 0.05 2.61 -16.77
N PHE A 16 -0.66 2.24 -15.71
CA PHE A 16 -1.33 0.97 -15.75
C PHE A 16 -2.22 0.97 -16.99
N GLY A 17 -2.09 -0.07 -17.82
CA GLY A 17 -2.84 -0.18 -19.06
C GLY A 17 -4.35 -0.16 -18.80
N PRO A 18 -5.18 -0.02 -19.85
CA PRO A 18 -6.63 0.10 -19.71
C PRO A 18 -7.30 -1.09 -19.01
N SER A 19 -6.59 -2.19 -18.80
CA SER A 19 -7.02 -3.39 -18.07
C SER A 19 -6.92 -3.29 -16.55
N PHE A 20 -6.45 -2.18 -16.00
CA PHE A 20 -6.26 -1.99 -14.56
C PHE A 20 -6.96 -0.71 -14.06
N ASP A 21 -7.42 -0.77 -12.82
CA ASP A 21 -7.85 0.38 -12.04
C ASP A 21 -6.81 0.70 -10.97
N VAL A 22 -6.58 1.99 -10.76
CA VAL A 22 -5.59 2.49 -9.82
C VAL A 22 -6.29 3.51 -8.93
N ARG A 23 -6.21 3.28 -7.63
CA ARG A 23 -6.77 4.17 -6.62
C ARG A 23 -5.67 4.61 -5.68
N THR A 24 -5.49 5.92 -5.57
CA THR A 24 -4.57 6.52 -4.62
C THR A 24 -5.26 6.66 -3.27
N VAL A 25 -4.63 6.14 -2.22
CA VAL A 25 -5.05 6.29 -0.83
C VAL A 25 -3.96 7.04 -0.09
N VAL A 26 -4.33 8.14 0.55
CA VAL A 26 -3.42 8.96 1.36
C VAL A 26 -3.77 8.78 2.83
N VAL A 27 -2.75 8.53 3.66
CA VAL A 27 -2.85 8.56 5.12
C VAL A 27 -1.98 9.71 5.60
N GLU A 28 -2.62 10.76 6.12
CA GLU A 28 -1.93 11.95 6.63
C GLU A 28 -0.97 11.62 7.78
N PRO A 29 0.04 12.46 8.06
CA PRO A 29 0.94 12.30 9.20
C PRO A 29 0.18 12.08 10.52
N GLY A 30 0.55 11.05 11.27
CA GLY A 30 -0.14 10.65 12.51
C GLY A 30 -1.54 10.07 12.30
N GLY A 31 -2.05 10.08 11.07
CA GLY A 31 -3.39 9.62 10.71
C GLY A 31 -3.53 8.10 10.82
N SER A 32 -4.78 7.66 10.93
CA SER A 32 -5.14 6.25 10.86
C SER A 32 -6.34 6.08 9.95
N ARG A 33 -6.31 5.04 9.12
CA ARG A 33 -7.42 4.59 8.28
C ARG A 33 -7.87 3.23 8.76
N VAL A 34 -9.15 3.08 9.08
CA VAL A 34 -9.75 1.77 9.39
C VAL A 34 -9.61 0.87 8.17
N HIS A 35 -9.23 -0.38 8.39
CA HIS A 35 -9.16 -1.37 7.33
C HIS A 35 -10.57 -1.90 7.02
N ASP A 36 -10.99 -1.74 5.77
CA ASP A 36 -12.17 -2.38 5.21
C ASP A 36 -11.73 -3.40 4.15
N GLU A 37 -11.97 -4.68 4.38
CA GLU A 37 -11.53 -5.75 3.48
C GLU A 37 -12.13 -5.59 2.07
N ALA A 38 -13.38 -5.10 1.96
CA ALA A 38 -14.03 -4.91 0.67
C ALA A 38 -13.34 -3.82 -0.17
N GLU A 39 -12.75 -2.82 0.49
CA GLU A 39 -12.00 -1.74 -0.17
C GLU A 39 -10.75 -2.28 -0.88
N TRP A 40 -10.07 -3.28 -0.30
CA TRP A 40 -8.77 -3.77 -0.78
C TRP A 40 -8.85 -5.04 -1.62
N ARG A 41 -10.07 -5.58 -1.78
CA ARG A 41 -10.32 -6.83 -2.47
C ARG A 41 -9.74 -6.83 -3.89
N GLY A 42 -8.93 -7.85 -4.19
CA GLY A 42 -8.33 -8.02 -5.51
C GLY A 42 -7.30 -6.94 -5.89
N ALA A 43 -6.85 -6.12 -4.93
CA ALA A 43 -5.87 -5.06 -5.17
C ALA A 43 -4.49 -5.44 -4.61
N ILE A 44 -3.46 -5.17 -5.42
CA ILE A 44 -2.07 -5.11 -4.96
C ILE A 44 -1.79 -3.67 -4.56
N VAL A 45 -1.19 -3.46 -3.39
CA VAL A 45 -0.99 -2.13 -2.82
C VAL A 45 0.49 -1.80 -2.77
N LEU A 46 0.92 -0.80 -3.53
CA LEU A 46 2.28 -0.28 -3.50
C LEU A 46 2.35 0.93 -2.57
N LEU A 47 3.36 0.99 -1.69
CA LEU A 47 3.71 2.21 -0.98
C LEU A 47 4.57 3.09 -1.89
N GLU A 48 3.97 4.13 -2.47
CA GLU A 48 4.67 5.06 -3.35
C GLU A 48 5.51 6.07 -2.55
N ARG A 49 4.99 6.52 -1.40
CA ARG A 49 5.65 7.50 -0.54
C ARG A 49 5.36 7.25 0.93
N GLY A 50 6.31 7.63 1.79
CA GLY A 50 6.16 7.59 3.24
C GLY A 50 6.30 6.18 3.80
N ARG A 51 5.68 5.97 4.97
CA ARG A 51 5.61 4.67 5.66
C ARG A 51 4.27 4.50 6.33
N ILE A 52 3.84 3.26 6.49
CA ILE A 52 2.68 2.90 7.31
C ILE A 52 3.03 1.78 8.27
N GLU A 53 2.23 1.67 9.33
CA GLU A 53 2.15 0.52 10.21
C GLU A 53 0.79 -0.14 10.00
N LEU A 54 0.80 -1.44 9.68
CA LEU A 54 -0.39 -2.27 9.79
C LEU A 54 -0.59 -2.59 11.26
N VAL A 55 -1.73 -2.18 11.81
CA VAL A 55 -2.17 -2.52 13.15
C VAL A 55 -3.03 -3.77 13.04
N CYS A 56 -2.52 -4.90 13.54
CA CYS A 56 -3.20 -6.18 13.49
C CYS A 56 -4.21 -6.32 14.64
N SER A 57 -5.21 -7.18 14.45
CA SER A 57 -6.27 -7.44 15.43
C SER A 57 -5.77 -8.07 16.73
N ASP A 58 -4.60 -8.73 16.68
CA ASP A 58 -3.89 -9.28 17.85
C ASP A 58 -3.04 -8.24 18.60
N GLY A 59 -3.08 -6.98 18.16
CA GLY A 59 -2.29 -5.88 18.73
C GLY A 59 -0.88 -5.75 18.14
N GLY A 60 -0.47 -6.67 17.26
CA GLY A 60 0.81 -6.61 16.55
C GLY A 60 0.89 -5.42 15.61
N ARG A 61 2.10 -4.93 15.36
CA ARG A 61 2.37 -3.88 14.36
C ARG A 61 3.45 -4.31 13.40
N ARG A 62 3.25 -4.04 12.11
CA ARG A 62 4.26 -4.26 11.07
C ARG A 62 4.44 -3.00 10.24
N ALA A 63 5.68 -2.53 10.13
CA ALA A 63 6.02 -1.31 9.42
C ALA A 63 6.42 -1.61 7.98
N PHE A 64 5.97 -0.76 7.07
CA PHE A 64 6.26 -0.82 5.64
C PHE A 64 6.58 0.58 5.14
N GLY A 65 7.47 0.68 4.15
CA GLY A 65 7.95 1.94 3.58
C GLY A 65 7.80 1.99 2.06
N ARG A 66 8.25 3.10 1.49
CA ARG A 66 8.29 3.29 0.04
C ARG A 66 8.92 2.09 -0.67
N GLY A 67 8.24 1.59 -1.70
CA GLY A 67 8.66 0.45 -2.51
C GLY A 67 8.09 -0.89 -2.05
N ASP A 68 7.57 -0.97 -0.82
CA ASP A 68 6.94 -2.19 -0.33
C ASP A 68 5.62 -2.44 -1.04
N VAL A 69 5.38 -3.72 -1.35
CA VAL A 69 4.17 -4.20 -2.02
C VAL A 69 3.41 -5.09 -1.04
N LEU A 70 2.13 -4.77 -0.86
CA LEU A 70 1.25 -5.38 0.13
C LEU A 70 0.03 -6.00 -0.56
N TRP A 71 -0.42 -7.10 0.02
CA TRP A 71 -1.74 -7.68 -0.23
C TRP A 71 -2.54 -7.57 1.06
N LEU A 72 -3.58 -6.74 1.07
CA LEU A 72 -4.31 -6.40 2.31
C LEU A 72 -5.59 -7.23 2.51
N GLU A 73 -5.99 -8.03 1.53
CA GLU A 73 -7.13 -8.95 1.65
C GLU A 73 -6.72 -10.23 2.40
N GLY A 74 -7.59 -10.72 3.31
CA GLY A 74 -7.34 -11.92 4.09
C GLY A 74 -6.29 -11.78 5.22
N LEU A 75 -5.84 -10.56 5.53
CA LEU A 75 -4.96 -10.31 6.66
C LEU A 75 -5.77 -9.84 7.89
N PRO A 76 -5.37 -10.20 9.12
CA PRO A 76 -6.03 -9.74 10.35
C PRO A 76 -5.62 -8.29 10.67
N VAL A 77 -5.85 -7.36 9.74
CA VAL A 77 -5.51 -5.94 9.87
C VAL A 77 -6.74 -5.18 10.31
N ARG A 78 -6.59 -4.33 11.34
CA ARG A 78 -7.63 -3.44 11.84
C ARG A 78 -7.51 -2.04 11.25
N ALA A 79 -6.27 -1.56 11.08
CA ALA A 79 -6.02 -0.21 10.60
C ALA A 79 -4.65 -0.09 9.92
N LEU A 80 -4.57 0.89 9.02
CA LEU A 80 -3.33 1.43 8.49
C LEU A 80 -3.04 2.73 9.22
N HIS A 81 -1.93 2.79 9.94
CA HIS A 81 -1.50 3.98 10.67
C HIS A 81 -0.27 4.59 9.99
N ASN A 82 -0.22 5.91 9.83
CA ASN A 82 0.99 6.60 9.42
C ASN A 82 1.69 7.19 10.65
N PRO A 83 2.79 6.58 11.14
CA PRO A 83 3.56 7.12 12.27
C PRO A 83 4.51 8.25 11.85
N GLY A 84 4.63 8.52 10.55
CA GLY A 84 5.58 9.47 9.98
C GLY A 84 5.13 10.92 10.08
N ARG A 85 6.05 11.83 9.72
CA ARG A 85 5.81 13.28 9.63
C ARG A 85 5.38 13.73 8.23
N GLU A 86 5.35 12.82 7.27
CA GLU A 86 4.95 13.07 5.89
C GLU A 86 3.77 12.17 5.53
N PRO A 87 2.89 12.59 4.61
CA PRO A 87 1.83 11.73 4.10
C PRO A 87 2.36 10.41 3.55
N ALA A 88 1.69 9.32 3.90
CA ALA A 88 1.91 8.02 3.28
C ALA A 88 0.95 7.89 2.09
N VAL A 89 1.49 7.54 0.92
CA VAL A 89 0.74 7.40 -0.32
C VAL A 89 0.78 5.94 -0.75
N LEU A 90 -0.39 5.33 -0.83
CA LEU A 90 -0.58 3.96 -1.24
C LEU A 90 -1.31 3.94 -2.59
N LEU A 91 -0.80 3.16 -3.54
CA LEU A 91 -1.45 2.89 -4.81
C LEU A 91 -2.08 1.52 -4.75
N ALA A 92 -3.41 1.47 -4.64
CA ALA A 92 -4.18 0.25 -4.77
C ALA A 92 -4.44 -0.03 -6.25
N ILE A 93 -3.92 -1.15 -6.74
CA ILE A 93 -3.95 -1.51 -8.15
C ILE A 93 -4.74 -2.80 -8.28
N SER A 94 -5.87 -2.76 -8.98
CA SER A 94 -6.70 -3.92 -9.27
C SER A 94 -6.87 -4.10 -10.76
N ARG A 95 -7.25 -5.31 -11.17
CA ARG A 95 -7.67 -5.55 -12.56
C ARG A 95 -9.06 -4.99 -12.76
N ARG A 96 -9.30 -4.34 -13.89
CA ARG A 96 -10.67 -4.07 -14.34
C ARG A 96 -11.37 -5.40 -14.62
N PRO A 97 -12.62 -5.56 -14.18
CA PRO A 97 -13.42 -6.67 -14.65
C PRO A 97 -13.49 -6.60 -16.19
N ALA A 98 -13.29 -7.74 -16.85
CA ALA A 98 -13.45 -7.81 -18.29
C ALA A 98 -14.85 -7.32 -18.66
N ARG A 99 -14.95 -6.37 -19.61
CA ARG A 99 -16.24 -6.06 -20.23
C ARG A 99 -16.72 -7.34 -20.90
N ARG A 100 -17.80 -7.92 -20.36
CA ARG A 100 -18.59 -8.94 -21.05
C ARG A 100 -19.36 -8.30 -22.19
#